data_AF-A0A2N2G0M5-F1
#
_entry.id   AF-A0A2N2G0M5-F1
#
_cell.length_a   1.000
_cell.length_b   1.000
_cell.length_c   1.000
_cell.angle_alpha   90.00
_cell.angle_beta   90.00
_cell.angle_gamma   90.00
#
_symmetry.space_group_name_H-M   'P 1'
#
loop_
_entity.id
_entity.type
_entity.pdbx_description
1 polymer ?
#
loop_
_entity_poly.entity_id
_entity_poly.type
_entity_poly.pdbx_seq_one_letter_code
_entity_poly.pdbx_strand_id
1 'polypeptide(L)'
;IVRFDDTVNLSSGSIDDLKFNTSGNVILNSDLTGNVTLTANNQGTITTTGSIQTIIGNIGTSASNDLGTLNIGSSTDSTNYSSTTIAGNVFANSTVLNNNGSTNSSTLTLTNGSNITSNITTADSNMGILTLEGSSIVTGTVGTTAERLNQINSGANTSSSTFTGDIYAVNISNTGTGTTIFQNDVTATNINVNAGTTTFQDNLTATTTTISTGTGNFNTVSGSTNSNIVFNNTGTANLYGDLTGNVTTTADNQGTLTVIGSTSGKNQTINGNIGTSSSLDLNTLNIGETGVSSNYTVTTINGNIYANNTVLNNGTTASSELILSSGNNITSTITTADDGRGILTLVGGTQTVTGTVGTSGAKLANVNAGANGATST
;
A
#
# COMPACT_ATOMS: atom_id res chain seq x y z
N ILE A 1 33.31 27.12 23.71
CA ILE A 1 32.73 26.89 22.36
C ILE A 1 33.63 25.84 21.71
N VAL A 2 33.17 24.61 21.55
CA VAL A 2 33.88 23.62 20.76
C VAL A 2 33.26 23.69 19.36
N ARG A 3 33.97 24.33 18.43
CA ARG A 3 33.69 24.24 16.99
C ARG A 3 34.51 23.07 16.48
N PHE A 4 33.85 22.09 15.89
CA PHE A 4 34.53 21.11 15.07
C PHE A 4 34.54 21.68 13.66
N ASP A 5 35.71 22.14 13.21
CA ASP A 5 35.93 22.63 11.84
C ASP A 5 36.16 21.46 10.86
N ASP A 6 36.13 20.22 11.36
CA ASP A 6 36.27 18.95 10.65
C ASP A 6 35.31 17.89 11.21
N THR A 7 35.15 16.77 10.49
CA THR A 7 34.39 15.59 10.89
C THR A 7 34.81 15.02 12.26
N VAL A 8 33.84 14.84 13.18
CA VAL A 8 34.05 14.15 14.46
C VAL A 8 33.71 12.67 14.34
N ASN A 9 34.72 11.80 14.35
CA ASN A 9 34.53 10.35 14.42
C ASN A 9 34.46 9.91 15.90
N LEU A 10 33.33 9.33 16.31
CA LEU A 10 33.16 8.73 17.64
C LEU A 10 33.46 7.22 17.56
N SER A 11 34.32 6.71 18.45
CA SER A 11 34.63 5.27 18.58
C SER A 11 33.82 4.64 19.72
N SER A 12 33.60 3.32 19.68
CA SER A 12 32.79 2.60 20.68
C SER A 12 33.31 2.75 22.13
N GLY A 13 32.42 3.21 23.00
CA GLY A 13 32.57 3.38 24.45
C GLY A 13 31.19 3.34 25.13
N SER A 14 31.14 3.32 26.47
CA SER A 14 29.88 3.26 27.23
C SER A 14 29.02 4.51 27.01
N ILE A 15 27.80 4.34 26.46
CA ILE A 15 26.74 5.36 26.25
C ILE A 15 27.26 6.80 26.18
N ASP A 16 27.79 7.19 25.03
CA ASP A 16 28.09 8.59 24.76
C ASP A 16 26.93 9.22 23.99
N ASP A 17 26.06 9.94 24.71
CA ASP A 17 25.06 10.80 24.07
C ASP A 17 25.79 11.88 23.24
N LEU A 18 25.41 12.05 21.98
CA LEU A 18 25.85 13.14 21.15
C LEU A 18 24.95 14.36 21.40
N LYS A 19 25.53 15.49 21.83
CA LYS A 19 24.76 16.70 22.14
C LYS A 19 25.10 17.87 21.21
N PHE A 20 24.08 18.36 20.51
CA PHE A 20 24.14 19.63 19.78
C PHE A 20 23.68 20.77 20.70
N ASN A 21 24.59 21.71 21.00
CA ASN A 21 24.26 22.99 21.65
C ASN A 21 24.19 24.15 20.64
N THR A 22 24.61 23.88 19.40
CA THR A 22 24.60 24.78 18.25
C THR A 22 24.53 23.92 16.99
N SER A 23 24.11 24.48 15.86
CA SER A 23 24.16 23.78 14.58
C SER A 23 25.60 23.42 14.22
N GLY A 24 25.79 22.20 13.72
CA GLY A 24 27.06 21.66 13.25
C GLY A 24 26.82 20.42 12.38
N ASN A 25 27.86 19.91 11.74
CA ASN A 25 27.81 18.70 10.93
C ASN A 25 28.62 17.61 11.62
N VAL A 26 28.04 16.42 11.78
CA VAL A 26 28.72 15.24 12.33
C VAL A 26 28.62 14.11 11.31
N ILE A 27 29.73 13.42 11.07
CA ILE A 27 29.74 12.20 10.25
C ILE A 27 29.98 11.02 11.19
N LEU A 28 29.09 10.03 11.13
CA LEU A 28 29.21 8.77 11.82
C LEU A 28 29.72 7.72 10.84
N ASN A 29 30.94 7.24 11.05
CA ASN A 29 31.56 6.15 10.30
C ASN A 29 31.71 4.86 11.12
N SER A 30 31.08 4.82 12.30
CA SER A 30 30.90 3.64 13.15
C SER A 30 29.56 3.72 13.89
N ASP A 31 29.18 2.65 14.60
CA ASP A 31 27.94 2.59 15.36
C ASP A 31 27.86 3.65 16.47
N LEU A 32 26.64 4.12 16.78
CA LEU A 32 26.34 4.99 17.90
C LEU A 32 25.40 4.29 18.87
N THR A 33 25.80 4.16 20.13
CA THR A 33 24.98 3.52 21.17
C THR A 33 24.12 4.51 21.96
N GLY A 34 24.55 5.77 22.05
CA GLY A 34 23.85 6.84 22.77
C GLY A 34 22.80 7.57 21.95
N ASN A 35 22.08 8.49 22.59
CA ASN A 35 21.11 9.36 21.93
C ASN A 35 21.79 10.55 21.26
N VAL A 36 21.15 11.11 20.24
CA VAL A 36 21.47 12.45 19.73
C VAL A 36 20.47 13.43 20.34
N THR A 37 20.97 14.34 21.17
CA THR A 37 20.15 15.35 21.85
C THR A 37 20.46 16.75 21.33
N LEU A 38 19.43 17.59 21.26
CA LEU A 38 19.52 18.95 20.72
C LEU A 38 18.87 19.94 21.68
N THR A 39 19.26 21.21 21.54
CA THR A 39 18.77 22.31 22.40
C THR A 39 17.78 23.24 21.69
N ALA A 40 17.57 23.03 20.39
CA ALA A 40 16.65 23.78 19.56
C ALA A 40 16.18 22.93 18.36
N ASN A 41 15.12 23.38 17.69
CA ASN A 41 14.61 22.77 16.47
C ASN A 41 15.58 22.90 15.30
N ASN A 42 15.49 21.94 14.38
CA ASN A 42 16.21 21.87 13.11
C ASN A 42 17.72 22.09 13.27
N GLN A 43 18.28 21.62 14.38
CA GLN A 43 19.64 21.97 14.75
C GLN A 43 20.63 20.94 14.20
N GLY A 44 21.55 21.36 13.34
CA GLY A 44 22.65 20.52 12.85
C GLY A 44 22.27 19.38 11.89
N THR A 45 23.31 18.66 11.48
CA THR A 45 23.25 17.57 10.50
C THR A 45 24.03 16.37 11.02
N ILE A 46 23.46 15.17 10.86
CA ILE A 46 24.19 13.91 11.02
C ILE A 46 24.26 13.21 9.67
N THR A 47 25.42 12.70 9.29
CA THR A 47 25.62 11.87 8.11
C THR A 47 26.17 10.52 8.52
N THR A 48 25.48 9.43 8.21
CA THR A 48 26.06 8.09 8.36
C THR A 48 26.82 7.70 7.10
N THR A 49 28.01 7.13 7.27
CA THR A 49 28.90 6.71 6.17
C THR A 49 29.44 5.32 6.45
N GLY A 50 29.83 4.61 5.40
CA GLY A 50 30.26 3.21 5.50
C GLY A 50 29.13 2.21 5.24
N SER A 51 29.52 0.97 4.94
CA SER A 51 28.62 -0.04 4.37
C SER A 51 27.49 -0.46 5.30
N ILE A 52 27.70 -0.51 6.63
CA ILE A 52 26.69 -0.89 7.62
C ILE A 52 26.93 -0.09 8.89
N GLN A 53 25.88 0.53 9.42
CA GLN A 53 25.91 1.41 10.60
C GLN A 53 24.68 1.17 11.48
N THR A 54 24.86 1.17 12.80
CA THR A 54 23.77 1.02 13.77
C THR A 54 23.72 2.22 14.72
N ILE A 55 22.53 2.79 14.89
CA ILE A 55 22.25 3.82 15.90
C ILE A 55 21.22 3.26 16.87
N ILE A 56 21.63 3.00 18.11
CA ILE A 56 20.75 2.40 19.13
C ILE A 56 19.85 3.45 19.78
N GLY A 57 20.39 4.63 20.08
CA GLY A 57 19.65 5.70 20.74
C GLY A 57 18.70 6.44 19.83
N ASN A 58 17.87 7.30 20.43
CA ASN A 58 17.02 8.21 19.66
C ASN A 58 17.88 9.25 18.94
N ILE A 59 17.42 9.69 17.77
CA ILE A 59 17.94 10.89 17.10
C ILE A 59 16.94 12.01 17.30
N GLY A 60 17.36 13.10 17.93
CA GLY A 60 16.41 14.11 18.39
C GLY A 60 15.75 13.74 19.70
N THR A 61 15.17 14.73 20.38
CA THR A 61 14.49 14.51 21.67
C THR A 61 12.97 14.53 21.55
N SER A 62 12.45 15.30 20.59
CA SER A 62 11.02 15.42 20.28
C SER A 62 10.86 16.16 18.96
N ALA A 63 9.62 16.29 18.47
CA ALA A 63 9.28 17.16 17.36
C ALA A 63 9.52 18.67 17.63
N SER A 64 9.84 19.06 18.88
CA SER A 64 10.19 20.44 19.26
C SER A 64 11.61 20.56 19.78
N ASN A 65 12.49 19.65 19.36
CA ASN A 65 13.95 19.69 19.49
C ASN A 65 14.52 18.62 18.54
N ASP A 66 14.21 18.78 17.25
CA ASP A 66 14.51 17.86 16.17
C ASP A 66 15.86 18.20 15.50
N LEU A 67 16.48 17.17 14.94
CA LEU A 67 17.65 17.32 14.09
C LEU A 67 17.25 18.04 12.79
N GLY A 68 18.12 18.91 12.26
CA GLY A 68 17.87 19.54 10.96
C GLY A 68 17.78 18.51 9.84
N THR A 69 18.86 17.76 9.65
CA THR A 69 18.95 16.73 8.61
C THR A 69 19.68 15.49 9.09
N LEU A 70 19.07 14.32 8.86
CA LEU A 70 19.73 13.02 8.92
C LEU A 70 20.04 12.54 7.50
N ASN A 71 21.31 12.44 7.15
CA ASN A 71 21.78 11.90 5.89
C ASN A 71 22.18 10.43 6.07
N ILE A 72 21.64 9.55 5.22
CA ILE A 72 22.06 8.15 5.12
C ILE A 72 22.92 8.01 3.87
N GLY A 73 24.22 7.80 4.07
CA GLY A 73 25.22 7.99 3.02
C GLY A 73 25.60 9.47 2.83
N SER A 74 26.67 9.70 2.07
CA SER A 74 27.20 11.03 1.79
C SER A 74 26.69 11.59 0.46
N SER A 75 26.21 12.83 0.47
CA SER A 75 25.84 13.57 -0.73
C SER A 75 27.04 14.15 -1.50
N THR A 76 28.25 14.07 -0.94
CA THR A 76 29.47 14.66 -1.53
C THR A 76 30.47 13.63 -2.01
N ASP A 77 30.26 12.36 -1.69
CA ASP A 77 31.15 11.26 -2.07
C ASP A 77 30.34 10.17 -2.79
N SER A 78 30.53 10.10 -4.11
CA SER A 78 29.92 9.13 -5.01
C SER A 78 30.50 7.72 -4.85
N THR A 79 30.92 7.32 -3.66
CA THR A 79 31.20 5.92 -3.29
C THR A 79 30.57 5.55 -1.96
N ASN A 80 29.95 6.51 -1.27
CA ASN A 80 29.63 6.42 0.14
C ASN A 80 28.11 6.38 0.37
N TYR A 81 27.46 5.40 -0.27
CA TYR A 81 26.14 4.96 0.14
C TYR A 81 26.25 4.21 1.48
N SER A 82 25.19 4.21 2.28
CA SER A 82 25.20 3.57 3.59
C SER A 82 23.96 2.73 3.83
N SER A 83 24.12 1.63 4.58
CA SER A 83 23.02 0.93 5.22
C SER A 83 23.00 1.29 6.70
N THR A 84 21.99 2.03 7.14
CA THR A 84 21.86 2.46 8.54
C THR A 84 20.64 1.85 9.19
N THR A 85 20.86 1.14 10.30
CA THR A 85 19.80 0.61 11.16
C THR A 85 19.64 1.52 12.39
N ILE A 86 18.41 1.90 12.72
CA ILE A 86 18.10 2.74 13.87
C ILE A 86 17.13 2.02 14.81
N ALA A 87 17.58 1.78 16.04
CA ALA A 87 16.79 1.14 17.09
C ALA A 87 16.08 2.12 18.03
N GLY A 88 16.36 3.42 17.89
CA GLY A 88 15.62 4.49 18.52
C GLY A 88 14.61 5.17 17.59
N ASN A 89 13.87 6.14 18.13
CA ASN A 89 13.04 7.04 17.35
C ASN A 89 13.90 8.11 16.65
N VAL A 90 13.42 8.58 15.51
CA VAL A 90 14.03 9.66 14.73
C VAL A 90 13.11 10.87 14.69
N PHE A 91 13.51 11.91 15.41
CA PHE A 91 12.95 13.25 15.32
C PHE A 91 13.92 14.13 14.54
N ALA A 92 13.71 14.22 13.24
CA ALA A 92 14.40 15.16 12.37
C ALA A 92 13.39 15.87 11.47
N ASN A 93 13.74 17.04 10.98
CA ASN A 93 12.96 17.75 9.99
C ASN A 93 13.10 17.09 8.60
N SER A 94 14.30 16.62 8.26
CA SER A 94 14.56 15.91 7.00
C SER A 94 15.41 14.67 7.23
N THR A 95 15.11 13.61 6.48
CA THR A 95 15.97 12.44 6.34
C THR A 95 16.21 12.18 4.86
N VAL A 96 17.48 12.18 4.44
CA VAL A 96 17.85 12.06 3.03
C VAL A 96 18.64 10.77 2.82
N LEU A 97 18.13 9.89 1.96
CA LEU A 97 18.86 8.72 1.49
C LEU A 97 19.77 9.16 0.33
N ASN A 98 21.03 9.44 0.65
CA ASN A 98 22.02 9.86 -0.34
C ASN A 98 22.54 8.62 -1.05
N ASN A 99 22.07 8.42 -2.28
CA ASN A 99 22.50 7.31 -3.12
C ASN A 99 23.73 7.70 -3.91
N ASN A 100 24.32 6.70 -4.53
CA ASN A 100 25.53 6.88 -5.30
C ASN A 100 25.28 6.59 -6.78
N GLY A 101 24.72 7.58 -7.49
CA GLY A 101 24.41 7.45 -8.92
C GLY A 101 23.50 6.26 -9.18
N SER A 102 23.39 5.76 -10.41
CA SER A 102 22.34 4.80 -10.77
C SER A 102 22.50 3.34 -10.26
N THR A 103 23.48 3.02 -9.40
CA THR A 103 23.82 1.61 -9.08
C THR A 103 23.51 1.20 -7.64
N ASN A 104 23.80 2.03 -6.64
CA ASN A 104 23.73 1.64 -5.23
C ASN A 104 22.81 2.57 -4.44
N SER A 105 21.77 1.99 -3.83
CA SER A 105 20.86 2.71 -2.95
C SER A 105 21.37 2.73 -1.52
N SER A 106 21.27 3.88 -0.86
CA SER A 106 21.34 3.95 0.59
C SER A 106 20.09 3.34 1.20
N THR A 107 20.26 2.68 2.35
CA THR A 107 19.18 1.96 3.05
C THR A 107 19.03 2.49 4.45
N LEU A 108 17.82 2.89 4.80
CA LEU A 108 17.41 3.18 6.18
C LEU A 108 16.53 2.03 6.69
N THR A 109 16.94 1.44 7.80
CA THR A 109 16.19 0.39 8.49
C THR A 109 15.75 0.89 9.86
N LEU A 110 14.47 0.82 10.16
CA LEU A 110 13.92 1.06 11.50
C LEU A 110 13.57 -0.28 12.15
N THR A 111 14.07 -0.49 13.36
CA THR A 111 13.75 -1.70 14.11
C THR A 111 12.33 -1.63 14.69
N ASN A 112 11.84 -2.75 15.23
CA ASN A 112 10.54 -2.80 15.86
C ASN A 112 10.39 -1.78 17.01
N GLY A 113 9.37 -0.94 16.94
CA GLY A 113 9.06 0.12 17.90
C GLY A 113 9.70 1.47 17.58
N SER A 114 10.65 1.54 16.65
CA SER A 114 11.26 2.79 16.19
C SER A 114 10.29 3.57 15.30
N ASN A 115 10.04 4.84 15.62
CA ASN A 115 9.24 5.76 14.81
C ASN A 115 10.10 6.84 14.16
N ILE A 116 9.61 7.45 13.08
CA ILE A 116 10.29 8.55 12.40
C ILE A 116 9.30 9.66 12.05
N THR A 117 9.66 10.91 12.38
CA THR A 117 8.80 12.06 12.09
C THR A 117 9.21 12.84 10.84
N SER A 118 10.42 12.58 10.33
CA SER A 118 11.02 13.31 9.23
C SER A 118 10.27 13.10 7.92
N ASN A 119 10.32 14.11 7.05
CA ASN A 119 10.15 13.86 5.62
C ASN A 119 11.35 13.05 5.14
N ILE A 120 11.08 11.94 4.46
CA ILE A 120 12.11 11.02 3.97
C ILE A 120 12.24 11.23 2.46
N THR A 121 13.39 11.69 1.99
CA THR A 121 13.66 11.89 0.56
C THR A 121 14.84 11.03 0.12
N THR A 122 15.07 11.03 -1.18
CA THR A 122 16.19 10.35 -1.82
C THR A 122 16.93 11.36 -2.68
N ALA A 123 18.26 11.28 -2.73
CA ALA A 123 19.06 12.23 -3.50
C ALA A 123 18.94 12.03 -5.03
N ASP A 124 18.66 10.78 -5.43
CA ASP A 124 18.54 10.37 -6.82
C ASP A 124 17.20 9.64 -7.03
N SER A 125 16.48 9.98 -8.09
CA SER A 125 15.15 9.43 -8.36
C SER A 125 15.20 7.93 -8.54
N ASN A 126 14.18 7.24 -8.01
CA ASN A 126 14.01 5.79 -8.07
C ASN A 126 15.10 5.02 -7.32
N MET A 127 15.70 5.66 -6.32
CA MET A 127 16.73 5.10 -5.46
C MET A 127 16.40 5.28 -3.99
N GLY A 128 17.17 4.65 -3.12
CA GLY A 128 16.93 4.69 -1.68
C GLY A 128 15.93 3.62 -1.26
N ILE A 129 16.23 2.99 -0.13
CA ILE A 129 15.43 1.91 0.44
C ILE A 129 15.05 2.29 1.87
N LEU A 130 13.76 2.23 2.18
CA LEU A 130 13.25 2.32 3.54
C LEU A 130 12.72 0.94 3.97
N THR A 131 13.19 0.42 5.09
CA THR A 131 12.73 -0.85 5.65
C THR A 131 12.25 -0.68 7.09
N LEU A 132 11.06 -1.19 7.39
CA LEU A 132 10.51 -1.30 8.73
C LEU A 132 10.53 -2.78 9.13
N GLU A 133 11.44 -3.16 10.03
CA GLU A 133 11.58 -4.55 10.50
C GLU A 133 10.52 -4.96 11.54
N GLY A 134 9.71 -4.00 11.97
CA GLY A 134 8.59 -4.24 12.87
C GLY A 134 7.59 -3.08 12.86
N SER A 135 6.89 -2.91 13.98
CA SER A 135 5.87 -1.88 14.12
C SER A 135 6.54 -0.51 14.23
N SER A 136 6.12 0.42 13.38
CA SER A 136 6.70 1.77 13.30
C SER A 136 5.66 2.74 12.77
N ILE A 137 5.75 4.00 13.18
CA ILE A 137 4.98 5.12 12.65
C ILE A 137 5.93 6.04 11.88
N VAL A 138 5.60 6.29 10.62
CA VAL A 138 6.29 7.21 9.72
C VAL A 138 5.35 8.39 9.47
N THR A 139 5.62 9.56 10.06
CA THR A 139 4.65 10.67 9.97
C THR A 139 4.93 11.65 8.83
N GLY A 140 6.18 11.79 8.40
CA GLY A 140 6.52 12.63 7.26
C GLY A 140 6.19 11.98 5.92
N THR A 141 6.17 12.79 4.87
CA THR A 141 6.05 12.32 3.48
C THR A 141 7.27 11.46 3.13
N VAL A 142 7.06 10.38 2.36
CA VAL A 142 8.15 9.51 1.89
C VAL A 142 8.27 9.59 0.37
N GLY A 143 9.40 10.11 -0.09
CA GLY A 143 9.66 10.43 -1.49
C GLY A 143 8.93 11.68 -1.96
N THR A 144 9.07 11.99 -3.24
CA THR A 144 8.28 13.03 -3.93
C THR A 144 7.90 12.55 -5.33
N THR A 145 7.07 13.32 -6.04
CA THR A 145 6.71 13.02 -7.44
C THR A 145 7.91 12.98 -8.38
N ALA A 146 8.95 13.80 -8.13
CA ALA A 146 10.18 13.82 -8.92
C ALA A 146 11.19 12.76 -8.43
N GLU A 147 11.35 12.66 -7.11
CA GLU A 147 12.37 11.84 -6.46
C GLU A 147 11.69 10.74 -5.63
N ARG A 148 11.29 9.67 -6.32
CA ARG A 148 10.63 8.50 -5.71
C ARG A 148 11.66 7.61 -5.04
N LEU A 149 11.35 7.03 -3.88
CA LEU A 149 12.19 5.96 -3.33
C LEU A 149 12.18 4.74 -4.24
N ASN A 150 13.24 3.94 -4.27
CA ASN A 150 13.21 2.67 -5.02
C ASN A 150 12.26 1.66 -4.36
N GLN A 151 12.42 1.49 -3.05
CA GLN A 151 11.75 0.42 -2.32
C GLN A 151 11.34 0.90 -0.94
N ILE A 152 10.09 0.57 -0.57
CA ILE A 152 9.61 0.61 0.81
C ILE A 152 9.23 -0.82 1.22
N ASN A 153 9.81 -1.29 2.32
CA ASN A 153 9.52 -2.58 2.91
C ASN A 153 8.87 -2.37 4.29
N SER A 154 7.73 -3.01 4.52
CA SER A 154 6.99 -2.89 5.78
C SER A 154 6.16 -4.15 6.05
N GLY A 155 5.44 -4.19 7.17
CA GLY A 155 4.54 -5.30 7.49
C GLY A 155 5.28 -6.62 7.75
N ALA A 156 6.43 -6.53 8.42
CA ALA A 156 7.13 -7.68 8.97
C ALA A 156 6.19 -8.54 9.85
N ASN A 157 6.53 -9.80 10.09
CA ASN A 157 5.65 -10.74 10.79
C ASN A 157 5.15 -10.19 12.13
N THR A 158 3.85 -10.32 12.38
CA THR A 158 3.17 -9.87 13.62
C THR A 158 3.30 -8.36 13.92
N SER A 159 3.72 -7.54 12.95
CA SER A 159 3.91 -6.10 13.11
C SER A 159 2.75 -5.29 12.54
N SER A 160 2.69 -4.01 12.93
CA SER A 160 1.77 -3.02 12.39
C SER A 160 2.51 -1.71 12.12
N SER A 161 2.79 -1.42 10.86
CA SER A 161 3.43 -0.18 10.42
C SER A 161 2.39 0.81 9.91
N THR A 162 2.52 2.10 10.24
CA THR A 162 1.62 3.16 9.77
C THR A 162 2.41 4.30 9.13
N PHE A 163 2.00 4.67 7.92
CA PHE A 163 2.47 5.86 7.22
C PHE A 163 1.35 6.90 7.22
N THR A 164 1.63 8.09 7.76
CA THR A 164 0.62 9.15 7.87
C THR A 164 0.76 10.23 6.79
N GLY A 165 1.91 10.32 6.13
CA GLY A 165 2.14 11.22 5.01
C GLY A 165 2.00 10.52 3.66
N ASP A 166 2.01 11.30 2.59
CA ASP A 166 1.93 10.80 1.21
C ASP A 166 3.16 9.95 0.86
N ILE A 167 2.98 8.97 -0.03
CA ILE A 167 4.03 8.03 -0.42
C ILE A 167 4.31 8.09 -1.91
N TYR A 168 5.58 8.21 -2.26
CA TYR A 168 6.09 8.17 -3.62
C TYR A 168 7.27 7.20 -3.72
N ALA A 169 7.04 6.00 -4.23
CA ALA A 169 8.06 4.96 -4.35
C ALA A 169 7.92 4.18 -5.65
N VAL A 170 8.95 3.53 -6.17
CA VAL A 170 8.83 2.62 -7.31
C VAL A 170 8.15 1.34 -6.87
N ASN A 171 8.66 0.75 -5.80
CA ASN A 171 8.20 -0.54 -5.28
C ASN A 171 7.79 -0.41 -3.82
N ILE A 172 6.67 -1.01 -3.46
CA ILE A 172 6.22 -1.17 -2.07
C ILE A 172 5.98 -2.65 -1.84
N SER A 173 6.49 -3.18 -0.72
CA SER A 173 6.30 -4.58 -0.36
C SER A 173 5.87 -4.71 1.09
N ASN A 174 4.77 -5.41 1.31
CA ASN A 174 4.44 -5.97 2.62
C ASN A 174 5.20 -7.29 2.73
N THR A 175 6.30 -7.33 3.50
CA THR A 175 7.30 -8.41 3.41
C THR A 175 6.95 -9.65 4.25
N GLY A 176 6.06 -9.52 5.23
CA GLY A 176 5.69 -10.60 6.14
C GLY A 176 4.17 -10.81 6.22
N THR A 177 3.74 -11.33 7.37
CA THR A 177 2.33 -11.49 7.74
C THR A 177 1.75 -10.30 8.50
N GLY A 178 2.52 -9.22 8.65
CA GLY A 178 2.10 -8.02 9.37
C GLY A 178 1.14 -7.14 8.58
N THR A 179 0.81 -6.01 9.20
CA THR A 179 -0.07 -4.99 8.63
C THR A 179 0.74 -3.75 8.25
N THR A 180 0.46 -3.22 7.07
CA THR A 180 0.90 -1.88 6.64
C THR A 180 -0.32 -1.01 6.37
N ILE A 181 -0.35 0.18 6.97
CA ILE A 181 -1.44 1.14 6.81
C ILE A 181 -0.87 2.42 6.19
N PHE A 182 -1.41 2.81 5.04
CA PHE A 182 -1.18 4.10 4.38
C PHE A 182 -2.42 4.97 4.59
N GLN A 183 -2.29 6.04 5.37
CA GLN A 183 -3.43 6.91 5.71
C GLN A 183 -3.74 7.93 4.60
N ASN A 184 -2.73 8.32 3.83
CA ASN A 184 -2.84 9.26 2.72
C ASN A 184 -2.55 8.58 1.37
N ASP A 185 -2.50 9.39 0.31
CA ASP A 185 -2.25 8.99 -1.06
C ASP A 185 -0.94 8.21 -1.23
N VAL A 186 -1.01 7.15 -2.03
CA VAL A 186 0.13 6.33 -2.44
C VAL A 186 0.29 6.39 -3.95
N THR A 187 1.49 6.77 -4.41
CA THR A 187 1.92 6.68 -5.81
C THR A 187 3.07 5.68 -5.93
N ALA A 188 2.79 4.54 -6.56
CA ALA A 188 3.75 3.47 -6.79
C ALA A 188 3.84 3.02 -8.25
N THR A 189 4.83 2.20 -8.59
CA THR A 189 4.84 1.47 -9.86
C THR A 189 4.33 0.07 -9.61
N ASN A 190 4.95 -0.61 -8.64
CA ASN A 190 4.57 -1.95 -8.22
C ASN A 190 4.28 -1.98 -6.72
N ILE A 191 3.21 -2.65 -6.35
CA ILE A 191 2.88 -2.95 -4.96
C ILE A 191 2.75 -4.46 -4.82
N ASN A 192 3.39 -5.02 -3.79
CA ASN A 192 3.31 -6.44 -3.46
C ASN A 192 2.66 -6.60 -2.08
N VAL A 193 1.43 -7.09 -2.07
CA VAL A 193 0.73 -7.55 -0.87
C VAL A 193 1.02 -9.04 -0.73
N ASN A 194 2.04 -9.39 0.07
CA ASN A 194 2.41 -10.79 0.26
C ASN A 194 1.44 -11.50 1.20
N ALA A 195 1.88 -12.12 2.30
CA ALA A 195 0.99 -12.87 3.20
C ALA A 195 0.25 -11.99 4.23
N GLY A 196 0.67 -10.72 4.38
CA GLY A 196 0.11 -9.78 5.35
C GLY A 196 -1.09 -8.99 4.85
N THR A 197 -1.41 -7.92 5.57
CA THR A 197 -2.47 -6.97 5.19
C THR A 197 -1.87 -5.63 4.79
N THR A 198 -2.28 -5.10 3.64
CA THR A 198 -1.94 -3.73 3.22
C THR A 198 -3.22 -2.93 3.08
N THR A 199 -3.32 -1.81 3.78
CA THR A 199 -4.50 -0.94 3.76
C THR A 199 -4.15 0.43 3.21
N PHE A 200 -4.83 0.82 2.13
CA PHE A 200 -4.84 2.17 1.59
C PHE A 200 -6.13 2.85 2.05
N GLN A 201 -6.01 3.91 2.84
CA GLN A 201 -7.19 4.65 3.31
C GLN A 201 -7.70 5.65 2.28
N ASP A 202 -6.79 6.32 1.55
CA ASP A 202 -7.11 7.31 0.50
C ASP A 202 -6.68 6.81 -0.89
N ASN A 203 -6.27 7.68 -1.83
CA ASN A 203 -6.04 7.29 -3.22
C ASN A 203 -4.84 6.36 -3.38
N LEU A 204 -5.00 5.38 -4.25
CA LEU A 204 -3.90 4.56 -4.73
C LEU A 204 -3.71 4.79 -6.24
N THR A 205 -2.51 5.20 -6.64
CA THR A 205 -2.07 5.18 -8.04
C THR A 205 -0.88 4.25 -8.19
N ALA A 206 -1.04 3.14 -8.89
CA ALA A 206 0.05 2.23 -9.21
C ALA A 206 -0.16 1.52 -10.54
N THR A 207 0.89 1.17 -11.27
CA THR A 207 0.74 0.35 -12.48
C THR A 207 0.13 -1.01 -12.15
N THR A 208 0.64 -1.66 -11.10
CA THR A 208 0.22 -2.98 -10.66
C THR A 208 0.26 -3.11 -9.13
N THR A 209 -0.78 -3.73 -8.59
CA THR A 209 -0.84 -4.22 -7.22
C THR A 209 -1.01 -5.73 -7.26
N THR A 210 0.07 -6.45 -6.94
CA THR A 210 0.08 -7.91 -6.90
C THR A 210 -0.31 -8.37 -5.49
N ILE A 211 -1.27 -9.27 -5.41
CA ILE A 211 -1.74 -9.88 -4.16
C ILE A 211 -1.46 -11.38 -4.23
N SER A 212 -0.66 -11.88 -3.28
CA SER A 212 -0.42 -13.31 -3.13
C SER A 212 -1.45 -13.93 -2.21
N THR A 213 -1.11 -14.27 -0.96
CA THR A 213 -2.03 -14.90 0.00
C THR A 213 -2.63 -13.92 1.00
N GLY A 214 -2.18 -12.67 1.00
CA GLY A 214 -2.58 -11.64 1.94
C GLY A 214 -3.84 -10.89 1.52
N THR A 215 -4.06 -9.75 2.18
CA THR A 215 -5.26 -8.93 2.01
C THR A 215 -4.89 -7.49 1.65
N GLY A 216 -5.34 -7.03 0.48
CA GLY A 216 -5.32 -5.63 0.10
C GLY A 216 -6.66 -4.96 0.42
N ASN A 217 -6.67 -3.94 1.26
CA ASN A 217 -7.83 -3.10 1.50
C ASN A 217 -7.63 -1.75 0.82
N PHE A 218 -8.57 -1.35 -0.02
CA PHE A 218 -8.42 -0.19 -0.89
C PHE A 218 -9.49 0.85 -0.59
N ASN A 219 -9.08 2.10 -0.39
CA ASN A 219 -9.95 3.26 -0.18
C ASN A 219 -10.87 3.14 1.05
N THR A 220 -10.35 2.60 2.16
CA THR A 220 -11.16 2.31 3.37
C THR A 220 -11.76 3.56 4.03
N VAL A 221 -11.24 4.75 3.71
CA VAL A 221 -11.77 6.05 4.17
C VAL A 221 -12.31 6.86 2.98
N SER A 222 -11.49 7.09 1.95
CA SER A 222 -11.83 7.92 0.79
C SER A 222 -11.03 7.53 -0.46
N GLY A 223 -11.24 8.30 -1.54
CA GLY A 223 -10.46 8.19 -2.76
C GLY A 223 -10.90 7.08 -3.71
N SER A 224 -10.05 6.81 -4.69
CA SER A 224 -10.20 5.73 -5.66
C SER A 224 -8.89 4.97 -5.87
N THR A 225 -8.98 3.80 -6.48
CA THR A 225 -7.82 3.00 -6.87
C THR A 225 -7.64 3.08 -8.38
N ASN A 226 -6.47 3.55 -8.83
CA ASN A 226 -6.00 3.47 -10.20
C ASN A 226 -4.84 2.48 -10.26
N SER A 227 -5.15 1.20 -10.43
CA SER A 227 -4.17 0.12 -10.52
C SER A 227 -4.74 -1.14 -11.13
N ASN A 228 -3.92 -1.89 -11.87
CA ASN A 228 -4.27 -3.28 -12.14
C ASN A 228 -4.07 -4.10 -10.85
N ILE A 229 -5.09 -4.83 -10.43
CA ILE A 229 -4.97 -5.79 -9.33
C ILE A 229 -4.66 -7.16 -9.93
N VAL A 230 -3.56 -7.78 -9.50
CA VAL A 230 -3.10 -9.07 -10.02
C VAL A 230 -3.05 -10.08 -8.90
N PHE A 231 -3.85 -11.14 -8.99
CA PHE A 231 -3.76 -12.27 -8.07
C PHE A 231 -2.77 -13.30 -8.60
N ASN A 232 -1.74 -13.59 -7.82
CA ASN A 232 -0.82 -14.70 -8.08
C ASN A 232 -0.91 -15.82 -7.05
N ASN A 233 -1.91 -15.74 -6.16
CA ASN A 233 -2.33 -16.79 -5.24
C ASN A 233 -3.78 -16.52 -4.75
N THR A 234 -4.19 -17.15 -3.65
CA THR A 234 -5.56 -17.13 -3.10
C THR A 234 -5.94 -15.91 -2.25
N GLY A 235 -5.17 -14.82 -2.32
CA GLY A 235 -5.38 -13.63 -1.49
C GLY A 235 -6.67 -12.86 -1.79
N THR A 236 -6.87 -11.78 -1.06
CA THR A 236 -8.12 -11.00 -1.09
C THR A 236 -7.86 -9.54 -1.43
N ALA A 237 -8.69 -8.97 -2.29
CA ALA A 237 -8.81 -7.53 -2.50
C ALA A 237 -10.19 -7.06 -2.02
N ASN A 238 -10.22 -6.11 -1.10
CA ASN A 238 -11.44 -5.45 -0.63
C ASN A 238 -11.47 -4.02 -1.16
N LEU A 239 -12.35 -3.75 -2.12
CA LEU A 239 -12.55 -2.44 -2.71
C LEU A 239 -13.63 -1.69 -1.94
N TYR A 240 -13.26 -0.60 -1.28
CA TYR A 240 -14.20 0.31 -0.65
C TYR A 240 -14.47 1.53 -1.55
N GLY A 241 -13.83 1.67 -2.70
CA GLY A 241 -14.02 2.75 -3.66
C GLY A 241 -13.94 2.26 -5.11
N ASP A 242 -13.98 3.19 -6.05
CA ASP A 242 -13.90 2.89 -7.48
C ASP A 242 -12.53 2.31 -7.86
N LEU A 243 -12.52 1.44 -8.87
CA LEU A 243 -11.31 0.89 -9.47
C LEU A 243 -11.21 1.32 -10.93
N THR A 244 -10.08 1.92 -11.31
CA THR A 244 -9.62 2.01 -12.70
C THR A 244 -8.44 1.08 -12.90
N GLY A 245 -8.59 0.10 -13.77
CA GLY A 245 -7.62 -0.98 -13.97
C GLY A 245 -8.28 -2.35 -14.02
N ASN A 246 -7.57 -3.32 -14.58
CA ASN A 246 -8.06 -4.68 -14.66
C ASN A 246 -7.81 -5.43 -13.35
N VAL A 247 -8.66 -6.41 -13.07
CA VAL A 247 -8.39 -7.45 -12.08
C VAL A 247 -8.03 -8.72 -12.84
N THR A 248 -6.81 -9.23 -12.69
CA THR A 248 -6.33 -10.42 -13.43
C THR A 248 -5.78 -11.48 -12.49
N THR A 249 -5.61 -12.70 -13.01
CA THR A 249 -4.99 -13.81 -12.31
C THR A 249 -3.83 -14.38 -13.14
N THR A 250 -2.84 -14.98 -12.48
CA THR A 250 -1.72 -15.65 -13.17
C THR A 250 -1.97 -17.13 -13.50
N ALA A 251 -3.08 -17.66 -12.97
CA ALA A 251 -3.53 -19.04 -13.07
C ALA A 251 -5.02 -19.08 -12.70
N ASP A 252 -5.69 -20.13 -13.15
CA ASP A 252 -7.13 -20.32 -12.94
C ASP A 252 -7.51 -20.39 -11.45
N ASN A 253 -8.70 -19.89 -11.11
CA ASN A 253 -9.27 -19.93 -9.77
C ASN A 253 -8.38 -19.33 -8.67
N GLN A 254 -7.79 -18.16 -8.94
CA GLN A 254 -7.04 -17.42 -7.94
C GLN A 254 -7.80 -16.19 -7.46
N GLY A 255 -7.50 -15.76 -6.22
CA GLY A 255 -7.96 -14.50 -5.67
C GLY A 255 -9.46 -14.40 -5.34
N THR A 256 -9.76 -13.55 -4.36
CA THR A 256 -11.12 -13.08 -4.09
C THR A 256 -11.15 -11.57 -4.24
N LEU A 257 -12.03 -11.06 -5.09
CA LEU A 257 -12.35 -9.63 -5.15
C LEU A 257 -13.67 -9.39 -4.45
N THR A 258 -13.69 -8.49 -3.46
CA THR A 258 -14.92 -8.06 -2.80
C THR A 258 -15.12 -6.57 -2.98
N VAL A 259 -16.27 -6.20 -3.54
CA VAL A 259 -16.70 -4.81 -3.63
C VAL A 259 -17.54 -4.49 -2.40
N ILE A 260 -16.97 -3.71 -1.49
CA ILE A 260 -17.50 -3.42 -0.17
C ILE A 260 -18.53 -2.31 -0.28
N GLY A 261 -19.78 -2.62 0.05
CA GLY A 261 -20.91 -1.71 0.08
C GLY A 261 -21.05 -0.93 1.38
N SER A 262 -22.28 -0.52 1.67
CA SER A 262 -22.65 0.20 2.89
C SER A 262 -24.11 -0.05 3.26
N THR A 263 -24.53 0.46 4.42
CA THR A 263 -25.92 0.40 4.90
C THR A 263 -26.91 1.12 3.99
N SER A 264 -26.44 2.03 3.14
CA SER A 264 -27.27 2.82 2.23
C SER A 264 -27.18 2.37 0.78
N GLY A 265 -26.36 1.36 0.46
CA GLY A 265 -26.04 1.01 -0.92
C GLY A 265 -24.98 1.97 -1.45
N LYS A 266 -23.73 1.52 -1.51
CA LYS A 266 -22.66 2.31 -2.13
C LYS A 266 -22.69 2.07 -3.65
N ASN A 267 -22.67 3.14 -4.45
CA ASN A 267 -22.45 3.00 -5.89
C ASN A 267 -20.94 2.94 -6.15
N GLN A 268 -20.49 1.93 -6.88
CA GLN A 268 -19.09 1.74 -7.22
C GLN A 268 -18.94 1.35 -8.68
N THR A 269 -17.82 1.75 -9.27
CA THR A 269 -17.48 1.45 -10.66
C THR A 269 -16.14 0.72 -10.73
N ILE A 270 -16.10 -0.36 -11.49
CA ILE A 270 -14.87 -1.03 -11.92
C ILE A 270 -14.69 -0.76 -13.41
N ASN A 271 -13.68 0.03 -13.75
CA ASN A 271 -13.32 0.36 -15.11
C ASN A 271 -12.16 -0.51 -15.60
N GLY A 272 -12.47 -1.76 -15.91
CA GLY A 272 -11.56 -2.79 -16.38
C GLY A 272 -12.23 -4.16 -16.41
N ASN A 273 -11.54 -5.15 -16.99
CA ASN A 273 -11.97 -6.54 -16.95
C ASN A 273 -11.74 -7.15 -15.56
N ILE A 274 -12.53 -8.16 -15.20
CA ILE A 274 -12.28 -9.04 -14.06
C ILE A 274 -11.97 -10.43 -14.60
N GLY A 275 -10.83 -10.99 -14.19
CA GLY A 275 -10.21 -12.14 -14.86
C GLY A 275 -9.77 -11.81 -16.28
N THR A 276 -9.24 -12.80 -16.99
CA THR A 276 -8.69 -12.59 -18.34
C THR A 276 -9.33 -13.49 -19.40
N SER A 277 -9.65 -14.72 -19.02
CA SER A 277 -10.24 -15.76 -19.85
C SER A 277 -10.71 -16.90 -18.96
N SER A 278 -11.48 -17.85 -19.52
CA SER A 278 -11.92 -19.08 -18.85
C SER A 278 -10.82 -20.04 -18.36
N SER A 279 -9.55 -19.65 -18.47
CA SER A 279 -8.39 -20.41 -17.99
C SER A 279 -7.50 -19.58 -17.05
N LEU A 280 -7.94 -18.34 -16.79
CA LEU A 280 -7.35 -17.33 -15.92
C LEU A 280 -8.51 -16.60 -15.25
N ASP A 281 -9.46 -17.38 -14.72
CA ASP A 281 -10.63 -16.87 -14.03
C ASP A 281 -10.24 -16.43 -12.61
N LEU A 282 -10.89 -15.39 -12.12
CA LEU A 282 -10.91 -15.08 -10.69
C LEU A 282 -11.69 -16.18 -9.95
N ASN A 283 -11.24 -16.62 -8.77
CA ASN A 283 -12.00 -17.63 -8.02
C ASN A 283 -13.37 -17.10 -7.59
N THR A 284 -13.42 -15.90 -7.00
CA THR A 284 -14.65 -15.32 -6.48
C THR A 284 -14.71 -13.81 -6.64
N LEU A 285 -15.77 -13.34 -7.27
CA LEU A 285 -16.21 -11.95 -7.29
C LEU A 285 -17.40 -11.78 -6.33
N ASN A 286 -17.20 -11.05 -5.25
CA ASN A 286 -18.26 -10.69 -4.32
C ASN A 286 -18.73 -9.26 -4.59
N ILE A 287 -20.04 -9.10 -4.80
CA ILE A 287 -20.70 -7.79 -4.91
C ILE A 287 -21.44 -7.56 -3.59
N GLY A 288 -20.85 -6.77 -2.71
CA GLY A 288 -21.19 -6.68 -1.29
C GLY A 288 -20.32 -7.62 -0.44
N GLU A 289 -20.26 -7.37 0.86
CA GLU A 289 -19.48 -8.18 1.80
C GLU A 289 -20.28 -9.40 2.29
N THR A 290 -19.67 -10.59 2.23
CA THR A 290 -20.30 -11.84 2.66
C THR A 290 -20.61 -11.83 4.16
N GLY A 291 -21.83 -12.20 4.54
CA GLY A 291 -22.23 -12.36 5.95
C GLY A 291 -22.50 -11.06 6.70
N VAL A 292 -22.42 -9.90 6.05
CA VAL A 292 -22.72 -8.61 6.66
C VAL A 292 -24.05 -8.08 6.16
N SER A 293 -25.09 -8.25 6.99
CA SER A 293 -26.48 -7.93 6.67
C SER A 293 -26.81 -6.46 6.37
N SER A 294 -25.83 -5.57 6.46
CA SER A 294 -25.95 -4.15 6.18
C SER A 294 -24.96 -3.69 5.10
N ASN A 295 -24.40 -4.62 4.32
CA ASN A 295 -23.36 -4.33 3.35
C ASN A 295 -23.83 -4.69 1.94
N TYR A 296 -24.65 -3.82 1.35
CA TYR A 296 -25.06 -3.94 -0.05
C TYR A 296 -24.46 -2.82 -0.91
N THR A 297 -24.27 -3.11 -2.19
CA THR A 297 -23.60 -2.23 -3.15
C THR A 297 -24.30 -2.30 -4.50
N VAL A 298 -24.23 -1.22 -5.26
CA VAL A 298 -24.56 -1.20 -6.69
C VAL A 298 -23.23 -1.06 -7.43
N THR A 299 -22.81 -2.12 -8.09
CA THR A 299 -21.51 -2.17 -8.74
C THR A 299 -21.67 -2.18 -10.25
N THR A 300 -21.15 -1.16 -10.91
CA THR A 300 -21.05 -1.10 -12.38
C THR A 300 -19.71 -1.63 -12.83
N ILE A 301 -19.70 -2.57 -13.77
CA ILE A 301 -18.47 -3.13 -14.34
C ILE A 301 -18.40 -2.79 -15.83
N ASN A 302 -17.38 -2.00 -16.20
CA ASN A 302 -17.08 -1.58 -17.56
C ASN A 302 -16.04 -2.48 -18.21
N GLY A 303 -16.28 -3.79 -18.18
CA GLY A 303 -15.41 -4.80 -18.74
C GLY A 303 -16.05 -6.18 -18.68
N ASN A 304 -15.40 -7.15 -19.30
CA ASN A 304 -15.83 -8.55 -19.22
C ASN A 304 -15.54 -9.12 -17.83
N ILE A 305 -16.34 -10.10 -17.41
CA ILE A 305 -16.18 -10.81 -16.15
C ILE A 305 -15.87 -12.28 -16.47
N TYR A 306 -14.72 -12.74 -15.98
CA TYR A 306 -14.21 -14.10 -16.03
C TYR A 306 -13.91 -14.52 -14.58
N ALA A 307 -14.90 -15.12 -13.93
CA ALA A 307 -14.81 -15.54 -12.54
C ALA A 307 -15.52 -16.86 -12.36
N ASN A 308 -14.96 -17.80 -11.61
CA ASN A 308 -15.63 -19.07 -11.34
C ASN A 308 -16.96 -18.83 -10.61
N ASN A 309 -16.94 -17.97 -9.60
CA ASN A 309 -18.12 -17.61 -8.81
C ASN A 309 -18.30 -16.09 -8.78
N THR A 310 -19.52 -15.63 -9.03
CA THR A 310 -19.97 -14.27 -8.75
C THR A 310 -21.10 -14.34 -7.73
N VAL A 311 -20.89 -13.76 -6.55
CA VAL A 311 -21.85 -13.79 -5.44
C VAL A 311 -22.39 -12.38 -5.22
N LEU A 312 -23.69 -12.20 -5.39
CA LEU A 312 -24.40 -10.98 -5.03
C LEU A 312 -24.76 -11.08 -3.54
N ASN A 313 -23.89 -10.56 -2.67
CA ASN A 313 -24.06 -10.54 -1.23
C ASN A 313 -25.02 -9.44 -0.83
N ASN A 314 -26.03 -9.75 -0.02
CA ASN A 314 -27.15 -8.85 0.24
C ASN A 314 -27.21 -8.41 1.69
N GLY A 315 -27.96 -7.33 1.93
CA GLY A 315 -28.38 -6.97 3.27
C GLY A 315 -29.62 -7.75 3.73
N THR A 316 -30.09 -7.49 4.94
CA THR A 316 -31.38 -8.00 5.48
C THR A 316 -32.59 -7.41 4.76
N THR A 317 -32.50 -6.18 4.27
CA THR A 317 -33.63 -5.47 3.64
C THR A 317 -33.39 -5.06 2.19
N ALA A 318 -32.13 -4.96 1.74
CA ALA A 318 -31.77 -4.55 0.38
C ALA A 318 -30.90 -5.59 -0.34
N SER A 319 -30.97 -5.59 -1.66
CA SER A 319 -30.17 -6.44 -2.53
C SER A 319 -28.96 -5.68 -3.06
N SER A 320 -27.83 -6.36 -3.19
CA SER A 320 -26.75 -5.86 -4.04
C SER A 320 -27.10 -6.02 -5.51
N GLU A 321 -26.58 -5.13 -6.33
CA GLU A 321 -26.80 -5.12 -7.76
C GLU A 321 -25.46 -5.15 -8.51
N LEU A 322 -25.33 -6.10 -9.44
CA LEU A 322 -24.30 -6.08 -10.46
C LEU A 322 -24.88 -5.51 -11.76
N ILE A 323 -24.33 -4.39 -12.19
CA ILE A 323 -24.63 -3.76 -13.47
C ILE A 323 -23.48 -4.04 -14.43
N LEU A 324 -23.74 -4.80 -15.50
CA LEU A 324 -22.78 -5.01 -16.58
C LEU A 324 -23.01 -3.98 -17.67
N SER A 325 -21.97 -3.23 -17.99
CA SER A 325 -22.03 -2.20 -19.03
C SER A 325 -22.16 -2.81 -20.42
N SER A 326 -22.78 -2.04 -21.31
CA SER A 326 -23.18 -2.48 -22.66
C SER A 326 -22.04 -3.14 -23.44
N GLY A 327 -22.34 -4.28 -24.06
CA GLY A 327 -21.42 -5.02 -24.94
C GLY A 327 -20.37 -5.88 -24.24
N ASN A 328 -20.40 -5.98 -22.90
CA ASN A 328 -19.53 -6.87 -22.14
C ASN A 328 -20.22 -8.21 -21.83
N ASN A 329 -19.43 -9.22 -21.45
CA ASN A 329 -19.91 -10.57 -21.20
C ASN A 329 -19.52 -11.05 -19.80
N ILE A 330 -20.25 -12.05 -19.31
CA ILE A 330 -19.95 -12.75 -18.06
C ILE A 330 -19.70 -14.21 -18.37
N THR A 331 -18.60 -14.76 -17.84
CA THR A 331 -18.35 -16.19 -17.71
C THR A 331 -18.24 -16.47 -16.22
N SER A 332 -19.32 -16.94 -15.60
CA SER A 332 -19.39 -17.16 -14.16
C SER A 332 -20.63 -17.95 -13.72
N THR A 333 -20.51 -18.68 -12.62
CA THR A 333 -21.68 -19.07 -11.83
C THR A 333 -22.12 -17.87 -10.98
N ILE A 334 -23.31 -17.35 -11.22
CA ILE A 334 -23.89 -16.21 -10.53
C ILE A 334 -24.90 -16.69 -9.49
N THR A 335 -24.66 -16.38 -8.22
CA THR A 335 -25.54 -16.73 -7.10
C THR A 335 -25.72 -15.55 -6.14
N THR A 336 -26.45 -15.79 -5.06
CA THR A 336 -26.77 -14.80 -4.04
C THR A 336 -26.52 -15.42 -2.68
N ALA A 337 -26.13 -14.59 -1.69
CA ALA A 337 -25.93 -15.08 -0.33
C ALA A 337 -27.25 -15.52 0.33
N ASP A 338 -28.34 -14.81 -0.01
CA ASP A 338 -29.69 -15.02 0.51
C ASP A 338 -30.64 -15.32 -0.65
N ASP A 339 -31.50 -16.33 -0.50
CA ASP A 339 -32.47 -16.72 -1.55
C ASP A 339 -33.47 -15.60 -1.85
N GLY A 340 -33.74 -15.37 -3.13
CA GLY A 340 -34.65 -14.32 -3.60
C GLY A 340 -34.10 -12.90 -3.44
N ARG A 341 -32.78 -12.75 -3.31
CA ARG A 341 -32.08 -11.45 -3.21
C ARG A 341 -31.13 -11.28 -4.39
N GLY A 342 -30.33 -10.22 -4.45
CA GLY A 342 -29.39 -9.96 -5.56
C GLY A 342 -30.07 -9.56 -6.87
N ILE A 343 -29.47 -8.61 -7.57
CA ILE A 343 -29.95 -8.11 -8.86
C ILE A 343 -28.81 -8.19 -9.87
N LEU A 344 -29.10 -8.77 -11.04
CA LEU A 344 -28.21 -8.72 -12.21
C LEU A 344 -28.85 -7.82 -13.27
N THR A 345 -28.15 -6.79 -13.71
CA THR A 345 -28.61 -5.86 -14.74
C THR A 345 -27.65 -5.85 -15.93
N LEU A 346 -28.18 -6.16 -17.10
CA LEU A 346 -27.47 -6.16 -18.39
C LEU A 346 -27.91 -4.93 -19.18
N VAL A 347 -27.04 -3.91 -19.29
CA VAL A 347 -27.45 -2.55 -19.71
C VAL A 347 -27.72 -2.40 -21.21
N GLY A 348 -27.18 -3.26 -22.07
CA GLY A 348 -27.51 -3.25 -23.50
C GLY A 348 -26.40 -3.79 -24.41
N GLY A 349 -26.60 -3.69 -25.72
CA GLY A 349 -25.71 -4.30 -26.71
C GLY A 349 -25.84 -5.83 -26.75
N THR A 350 -24.92 -6.51 -27.42
CA THR A 350 -24.85 -7.98 -27.37
C THR A 350 -24.10 -8.39 -26.12
N GLN A 351 -24.78 -9.08 -25.20
CA GLN A 351 -24.19 -9.56 -23.95
C GLN A 351 -24.55 -11.02 -23.74
N THR A 352 -23.58 -11.83 -23.34
CA THR A 352 -23.76 -13.25 -23.05
C THR A 352 -23.37 -13.53 -21.61
N VAL A 353 -24.22 -14.27 -20.89
CA VAL A 353 -23.91 -14.81 -19.57
C VAL A 353 -23.70 -16.31 -19.71
N THR A 354 -22.43 -16.72 -19.70
CA THR A 354 -22.02 -18.13 -19.74
C THR A 354 -21.86 -18.66 -18.33
N GLY A 355 -22.75 -19.56 -17.92
CA GLY A 355 -22.72 -20.20 -16.61
C GLY A 355 -24.11 -20.35 -16.01
N THR A 356 -24.17 -20.72 -14.73
CA THR A 356 -25.45 -20.83 -14.02
C THR A 356 -25.85 -19.47 -13.47
N VAL A 357 -27.11 -19.06 -13.65
CA VAL A 357 -27.66 -17.83 -13.05
C VAL A 357 -28.76 -18.19 -12.06
N GLY A 358 -28.42 -18.13 -10.78
CA GLY A 358 -29.26 -18.58 -9.67
C GLY A 358 -29.35 -20.11 -9.57
N THR A 359 -29.56 -20.61 -8.36
CA THR A 359 -29.79 -22.04 -8.10
C THR A 359 -30.98 -22.25 -7.16
N SER A 360 -31.41 -23.49 -6.98
CA SER A 360 -32.43 -23.80 -5.96
C SER A 360 -31.88 -23.49 -4.57
N GLY A 361 -32.42 -22.46 -3.91
CA GLY A 361 -31.98 -21.98 -2.60
C GLY A 361 -31.01 -20.79 -2.65
N ALA A 362 -30.66 -20.31 -3.84
CA ALA A 362 -29.90 -19.08 -4.06
C ALA A 362 -30.38 -18.37 -5.35
N LYS A 363 -31.70 -18.13 -5.43
CA LYS A 363 -32.32 -17.45 -6.56
C LYS A 363 -32.03 -15.96 -6.52
N LEU A 364 -31.79 -15.37 -7.69
CA LEU A 364 -31.77 -13.92 -7.85
C LEU A 364 -33.18 -13.35 -7.67
N ALA A 365 -33.29 -12.17 -7.08
CA ALA A 365 -34.54 -11.42 -7.03
C ALA A 365 -34.96 -11.02 -8.44
N ASN A 366 -34.00 -10.47 -9.19
CA ASN A 366 -34.24 -9.93 -10.52
C ASN A 366 -33.03 -10.19 -11.44
N VAL A 367 -33.35 -10.50 -12.71
CA VAL A 367 -32.42 -10.43 -13.83
C VAL A 367 -33.02 -9.48 -14.86
N ASN A 368 -32.41 -8.31 -15.01
CA ASN A 368 -32.85 -7.28 -15.94
C ASN A 368 -32.04 -7.41 -17.23
N ALA A 369 -32.67 -7.92 -18.29
CA ALA A 369 -32.03 -8.21 -19.57
C ALA A 369 -32.82 -7.62 -20.76
N GLY A 370 -32.18 -7.49 -21.92
CA GLY A 370 -32.84 -7.00 -23.14
C GLY A 370 -33.14 -5.48 -23.14
N ALA A 371 -32.38 -4.69 -22.38
CA ALA A 371 -32.57 -3.25 -22.31
C ALA A 371 -32.50 -2.59 -23.70
N ASN A 372 -33.46 -1.71 -24.01
CA ASN A 372 -33.52 -0.95 -25.27
C ASN A 372 -33.47 -1.81 -26.56
N GLY A 373 -34.03 -3.03 -26.53
CA GLY A 373 -34.02 -3.94 -27.69
C GLY A 373 -32.67 -4.64 -27.91
N ALA A 374 -31.81 -4.63 -26.90
CA ALA A 374 -30.56 -5.37 -26.88
C ALA A 374 -30.78 -6.89 -26.83
N THR A 375 -29.78 -7.65 -27.28
CA THR A 375 -29.77 -9.11 -27.19
C THR A 375 -28.93 -9.53 -25.99
N SER A 376 -29.57 -10.16 -25.02
CA SER A 376 -28.91 -10.83 -23.89
C SER A 376 -29.14 -12.34 -24.02
N THR A 377 -28.07 -13.14 -24.01
CA THR A 377 -28.13 -14.61 -24.11
C THR A 377 -27.71 -15.27 -22.82
#